data_AF-A0A7L5E162-F1
#
_entry.id   AF-A0A7L5E162-F1
#
_cell.length_a   1.000
_cell.length_b   1.000
_cell.length_c   1.000
_cell.angle_alpha   90.00
_cell.angle_beta   90.00
_cell.angle_gamma   90.00
#
_symmetry.space_group_name_H-M   'P 1'
#
loop_
_entity.id
_entity.type
_entity.pdbx_description
1 polymer ?
#
loop_
_entity_poly.entity_id
_entity_poly.type
_entity_poly.pdbx_seq_one_letter_code
_entity_poly.pdbx_strand_id
1 'polypeptide(L)'
;MWIRGDGNVGIGIDDPQAKLAVNGMIRSKEVKVETANFPDYVFKSSYRLPSLEEVKTYIDKNKHLPEVPAAAEVEKEGMNLGEMNKVLLKKVEELTLYLIQQRKLMECQQLQINKLANKLRKR
;
A
#
# COMPACT_ATOMS: atom_id res chain seq x y z
N MET A 1 34.97 0.29 4.58
CA MET A 1 34.07 0.32 5.76
C MET A 1 34.61 1.40 6.67
N TRP A 2 33.77 2.33 7.09
CA TRP A 2 34.12 3.45 7.96
C TRP A 2 33.32 3.33 9.25
N ILE A 3 33.96 3.52 10.40
CA ILE A 3 33.27 3.55 11.71
C ILE A 3 33.60 4.90 12.35
N ARG A 4 32.57 5.73 12.54
CA ARG A 4 32.73 7.02 13.24
C ARG A 4 32.83 6.80 14.74
N GLY A 5 33.46 7.75 15.45
CA GLY A 5 33.61 7.71 16.91
C GLY A 5 32.28 7.73 17.71
N ASP A 6 31.16 8.07 17.05
CA ASP A 6 29.79 8.03 17.59
C ASP A 6 29.07 6.68 17.34
N GLY A 7 29.79 5.70 16.79
CA GLY A 7 29.29 4.35 16.51
C GLY A 7 28.50 4.19 15.21
N ASN A 8 28.45 5.21 14.33
CA ASN A 8 27.85 5.05 13.01
C ASN A 8 28.79 4.24 12.08
N VAL A 9 28.22 3.29 11.34
CA VAL A 9 28.93 2.39 10.42
C VAL A 9 28.55 2.69 8.97
N GLY A 10 29.55 3.01 8.15
CA GLY A 10 29.43 3.21 6.70
C GLY A 10 30.04 2.05 5.91
N ILE A 11 29.30 1.49 4.96
CA ILE A 11 29.81 0.53 3.97
C ILE A 11 29.72 1.20 2.60
N GLY A 12 30.87 1.55 2.01
CA GLY A 12 30.93 2.33 0.76
C GLY A 12 30.59 3.82 0.93
N ILE A 13 30.60 4.33 2.18
CA ILE A 13 30.29 5.71 2.55
C ILE A 13 31.29 6.16 3.61
N ASP A 14 31.92 7.32 3.41
CA ASP A 14 32.93 7.87 4.33
C ASP A 14 32.34 8.71 5.45
N ASP A 15 31.13 9.26 5.27
CA ASP A 15 30.40 10.03 6.29
C ASP A 15 28.97 9.51 6.54
N PRO A 16 28.81 8.41 7.29
CA PRO A 16 27.50 7.80 7.53
C PRO A 16 26.61 8.67 8.43
N GLN A 17 25.46 9.09 7.90
CA GLN A 17 24.44 9.89 8.60
C GLN A 17 23.43 9.05 9.40
N ALA A 18 23.53 7.72 9.32
CA ALA A 18 22.70 6.77 10.06
C ALA A 18 23.58 5.76 10.79
N LYS A 19 23.01 5.05 11.78
CA LYS A 19 23.74 4.01 12.54
C LYS A 19 24.36 2.95 11.64
N LEU A 20 23.65 2.57 10.57
CA LEU A 20 24.18 1.78 9.47
C LEU A 20 23.78 2.47 8.15
N ALA A 21 24.78 2.89 7.37
CA ALA A 21 24.58 3.44 6.03
C ALA A 21 25.36 2.58 5.02
N VAL A 22 24.69 2.14 3.95
CA VAL A 22 25.29 1.27 2.93
C VAL A 22 25.04 1.88 1.55
N ASN A 23 26.11 2.19 0.83
CA ASN A 23 26.06 2.55 -0.58
C ASN A 23 26.31 1.30 -1.43
N GLY A 24 25.26 0.50 -1.61
CA GLY A 24 25.32 -0.77 -2.32
C GLY A 24 24.18 -1.71 -1.95
N MET A 25 24.24 -2.93 -2.47
CA MET A 25 23.23 -3.96 -2.20
C MET A 25 23.48 -4.64 -0.84
N ILE A 26 22.44 -4.70 -0.02
CA ILE A 26 22.43 -5.54 1.19
C ILE A 26 21.73 -6.85 0.84
N ARG A 27 22.43 -7.99 1.00
CA ARG A 27 21.82 -9.32 0.89
C ARG A 27 21.72 -9.94 2.28
N SER A 28 20.50 -10.25 2.70
CA SER A 28 20.20 -10.89 3.98
C SER A 28 19.26 -12.08 3.77
N LYS A 29 19.23 -13.03 4.72
CA LYS A 29 18.22 -14.10 4.74
C LYS A 29 16.87 -13.59 5.24
N GLU A 30 16.89 -12.69 6.23
CA GLU A 30 15.71 -12.14 6.88
C GLU A 30 16.03 -10.74 7.41
N VAL A 31 15.02 -9.87 7.46
CA VAL A 31 15.07 -8.56 8.13
C VAL A 31 13.79 -8.40 8.93
N LYS A 32 13.92 -8.24 10.25
CA LYS A 32 12.81 -7.86 11.12
C LYS A 32 12.85 -6.36 11.33
N VAL A 33 11.84 -5.66 10.85
CA VAL A 33 11.70 -4.21 11.03
C VAL A 33 10.70 -3.94 12.15
N GLU A 34 11.17 -3.36 13.25
CA GLU A 34 10.30 -2.95 14.34
C GLU A 34 9.71 -1.58 13.99
N THR A 35 8.42 -1.57 13.68
CA THR A 35 7.68 -0.35 13.40
C THR A 35 6.50 -0.22 14.35
N ALA A 36 6.29 0.98 14.89
CA ALA A 36 5.09 1.27 15.68
C ALA A 36 3.87 1.42 14.76
N ASN A 37 2.65 1.20 15.28
CA ASN A 37 1.38 1.49 14.59
C ASN A 37 1.19 0.74 13.26
N PHE A 38 1.18 -0.59 13.33
CA PHE A 38 0.79 -1.42 12.19
C PHE A 38 -0.68 -1.17 11.82
N PRO A 39 -1.03 -1.05 10.52
CA PRO A 39 -2.37 -0.69 10.11
C PRO A 39 -3.34 -1.86 10.31
N ASP A 40 -3.92 -1.96 11.51
CA ASP A 40 -5.03 -2.87 11.84
C ASP A 40 -6.31 -2.07 12.12
N TYR A 41 -6.61 -1.12 11.24
CA TYR A 41 -7.76 -0.23 11.42
C TYR A 41 -8.66 -0.16 10.21
N VAL A 42 -8.26 -0.66 9.04
CA VAL A 42 -9.05 -0.60 7.81
C VAL A 42 -10.35 -1.40 7.93
N PHE A 43 -10.36 -2.47 8.74
CA PHE A 43 -11.55 -3.27 9.00
C PHE A 43 -12.44 -2.76 10.14
N LYS A 44 -12.05 -1.67 10.82
CA LYS A 44 -12.86 -1.09 11.90
C LYS A 44 -14.05 -0.34 11.30
N SER A 45 -15.18 -0.36 12.00
CA SER A 45 -16.41 0.33 11.57
C SER A 45 -16.26 1.85 11.44
N SER A 46 -15.30 2.44 12.15
CA SER A 46 -14.95 3.86 12.06
C SER A 46 -14.09 4.21 10.84
N TYR A 47 -13.59 3.21 10.10
CA TYR A 47 -12.76 3.45 8.93
C TYR A 47 -13.59 3.97 7.77
N ARG A 48 -13.25 5.16 7.27
CA ARG A 48 -13.81 5.71 6.05
C ARG A 48 -13.02 5.16 4.86
N LEU A 49 -13.54 4.11 4.24
CA LEU A 49 -13.05 3.65 2.94
C LEU A 49 -13.34 4.73 1.88
N PRO A 50 -12.33 5.23 1.14
CA PRO A 50 -12.56 6.12 0.02
C PRO A 50 -13.48 5.48 -1.02
N SER A 51 -14.17 6.27 -1.84
CA SER A 51 -14.85 5.75 -3.02
C SER A 51 -13.86 5.52 -4.16
N LEU A 52 -14.18 4.59 -5.07
CA LEU A 52 -13.36 4.37 -6.27
C LEU A 52 -13.31 5.63 -7.18
N GLU A 53 -14.32 6.49 -7.12
CA GLU A 53 -14.33 7.78 -7.84
C GLU A 53 -13.34 8.79 -7.23
N GLU A 54 -13.29 8.91 -5.90
CA GLU A 54 -12.29 9.72 -5.19
C GLU A 54 -10.88 9.22 -5.50
N VAL A 55 -10.67 7.90 -5.44
CA VAL A 55 -9.38 7.27 -5.75
C VAL A 55 -8.98 7.53 -7.21
N LYS A 56 -9.91 7.34 -8.15
CA LYS A 56 -9.67 7.62 -9.59
C LYS A 56 -9.29 9.08 -9.80
N THR A 57 -10.02 10.01 -9.20
CA THR A 57 -9.75 11.45 -9.29
C THR A 57 -8.35 11.79 -8.79
N TYR A 58 -7.93 11.16 -7.68
CA TYR A 58 -6.58 11.32 -7.16
C TYR A 58 -5.51 10.78 -8.11
N ILE A 59 -5.71 9.57 -8.67
CA ILE A 59 -4.78 8.97 -9.62
C ILE A 59 -4.66 9.81 -10.89
N ASP A 60 -5.79 10.30 -11.42
CA ASP A 60 -5.81 11.11 -12.63
C ASP A 60 -4.99 12.40 -12.45
N LYS A 61 -5.05 13.00 -11.26
CA LYS A 61 -4.32 14.22 -10.89
C LYS A 61 -2.85 13.99 -10.54
N ASN A 62 -2.54 12.98 -9.73
CA ASN A 62 -1.21 12.81 -9.11
C ASN A 62 -0.37 11.69 -9.73
N LYS A 63 -0.96 10.82 -10.57
CA LYS A 63 -0.31 9.68 -11.23
C LYS A 63 0.25 8.60 -10.28
N HIS A 64 -0.18 8.60 -9.03
CA HIS A 64 0.09 7.54 -8.05
C HIS A 64 -1.12 7.38 -7.11
N LEU A 65 -1.11 6.34 -6.29
CA LEU A 65 -2.15 6.10 -5.29
C LEU A 65 -2.03 7.07 -4.11
N PRO A 66 -3.14 7.40 -3.43
CA PRO A 66 -3.09 8.14 -2.17
C PRO A 66 -2.14 7.48 -1.18
N GLU A 67 -1.35 8.28 -0.46
CA GLU A 67 -0.38 7.84 0.57
C GLU A 67 0.82 7.04 0.06
N VAL A 68 0.84 6.69 -1.23
CA VAL A 68 2.02 6.11 -1.89
C VAL A 68 2.87 7.27 -2.41
N PRO A 69 4.16 7.36 -2.06
CA PRO A 69 5.02 8.44 -2.53
C PRO A 69 5.20 8.40 -4.05
N ALA A 70 5.45 9.55 -4.66
CA ALA A 70 5.71 9.63 -6.09
C ALA A 70 7.06 9.01 -6.44
N ALA A 71 7.21 8.47 -7.64
CA ALA A 71 8.47 7.85 -8.08
C ALA A 71 9.67 8.82 -7.96
N ALA A 72 9.48 10.09 -8.34
CA ALA A 72 10.53 11.11 -8.23
C ALA A 72 10.97 11.41 -6.78
N GLU A 73 10.06 11.30 -5.81
CA GLU A 73 10.38 11.47 -4.39
C GLU A 73 11.21 10.28 -3.90
N VAL A 74 10.82 9.07 -4.30
CA VAL A 74 11.51 7.82 -3.96
C VAL A 74 12.91 7.77 -4.57
N GLU A 75 13.08 8.24 -5.81
CA GLU A 75 14.39 8.31 -6.46
C GLU A 75 15.33 9.30 -5.76
N LYS A 76 14.80 10.40 -5.22
CA LYS A 76 15.59 11.45 -4.58
C LYS A 76 15.92 11.14 -3.12
N GLU A 77 14.94 10.68 -2.36
CA GLU A 77 15.01 10.57 -0.89
C GLU A 77 15.10 9.11 -0.41
N GLY A 78 14.92 8.15 -1.33
CA GLY A 78 14.76 6.74 -0.98
C GLY A 78 13.38 6.45 -0.40
N MET A 79 13.23 5.26 0.16
CA MET A 79 11.97 4.82 0.76
C MET A 79 12.23 4.04 2.04
N ASN A 80 11.46 4.33 3.08
CA ASN A 80 11.47 3.53 4.30
C ASN A 80 10.72 2.22 4.05
N LEU A 81 11.44 1.10 4.07
CA LEU A 81 10.88 -0.24 3.82
C LEU A 81 9.72 -0.59 4.77
N GLY A 82 9.84 -0.22 6.06
CA GLY A 82 8.82 -0.49 7.06
C GLY A 82 7.54 0.30 6.79
N GLU A 83 7.66 1.60 6.52
CA GLU A 83 6.50 2.44 6.20
C GLU A 83 5.84 2.04 4.87
N MET A 84 6.63 1.71 3.85
CA MET A 84 6.06 1.23 2.59
C MET A 84 5.28 -0.07 2.76
N ASN A 85 5.80 -1.02 3.54
CA ASN A 85 5.08 -2.26 3.82
C ASN A 85 3.74 -2.02 4.54
N LYS A 86 3.68 -1.03 5.44
CA LYS A 86 2.40 -0.63 6.06
C LYS A 86 1.44 -0.04 5.03
N VAL A 87 1.91 0.90 4.19
CA VAL A 87 1.07 1.51 3.15
C VAL A 87 0.55 0.42 2.20
N LEU A 88 1.42 -0.50 1.76
CA LEU A 88 1.04 -1.64 0.91
C LEU A 88 -0.04 -2.50 1.57
N LEU A 89 0.15 -2.89 2.84
CA LEU A 89 -0.85 -3.69 3.56
C LEU A 89 -2.19 -2.96 3.63
N LYS A 90 -2.18 -1.68 4.00
CA LYS A 90 -3.39 -0.85 4.01
C LYS A 90 -4.10 -0.87 2.65
N LYS A 91 -3.36 -0.72 1.54
CA LYS A 91 -3.95 -0.77 0.19
C LYS A 91 -4.49 -2.15 -0.16
N VAL A 92 -3.85 -3.24 0.28
CA VAL A 92 -4.38 -4.60 0.12
C VAL A 92 -5.68 -4.81 0.89
N GLU A 93 -5.79 -4.27 2.11
CA GLU A 93 -7.02 -4.33 2.90
C GLU A 93 -8.15 -3.51 2.25
N GLU A 94 -7.86 -2.29 1.78
CA GLU A 94 -8.82 -1.46 1.02
C GLU A 94 -9.30 -2.17 -0.26
N LEU A 95 -8.38 -2.76 -1.03
CA LEU A 95 -8.71 -3.57 -2.21
C LEU A 95 -9.61 -4.74 -1.87
N THR A 96 -9.35 -5.41 -0.74
CA THR A 96 -10.20 -6.51 -0.26
C THR A 96 -11.62 -6.04 0.02
N LEU A 97 -11.80 -4.87 0.64
CA LEU A 97 -13.12 -4.28 0.88
C LEU A 97 -13.83 -3.92 -0.43
N TYR A 98 -13.13 -3.33 -1.40
CA TYR A 98 -13.71 -3.04 -2.72
C TYR A 98 -14.16 -4.32 -3.44
N LEU A 99 -13.36 -5.39 -3.39
CA LEU A 99 -13.71 -6.69 -4.00
C LEU A 99 -14.96 -7.30 -3.35
N ILE A 100 -15.09 -7.21 -2.02
CA ILE A 100 -16.29 -7.67 -1.30
C ILE A 100 -17.51 -6.87 -1.75
N GLN A 101 -17.40 -5.54 -1.86
CA GLN A 101 -18.50 -4.69 -2.35
C GLN A 101 -18.87 -5.04 -3.80
N GLN A 102 -17.88 -5.20 -4.67
CA GLN A 102 -18.08 -5.54 -6.08
C GLN A 102 -18.76 -6.91 -6.23
N ARG A 103 -18.36 -7.92 -5.45
CA ARG A 103 -19.01 -9.23 -5.44
C ARG A 103 -20.49 -9.13 -5.07
N LYS A 104 -20.84 -8.37 -4.04
CA LYS A 104 -22.25 -8.16 -3.65
C LYS A 104 -23.06 -7.53 -4.78
N LEU A 105 -22.50 -6.54 -5.47
CA LEU A 105 -23.15 -5.91 -6.63
C LEU A 105 -23.37 -6.91 -7.76
N MET A 106 -22.37 -7.74 -8.08
CA MET A 106 -22.50 -8.79 -9.10
C MET A 106 -23.59 -9.82 -8.74
N GLU A 107 -23.67 -10.25 -7.49
CA GLU A 107 -24.72 -11.16 -7.01
C GLU A 107 -26.11 -10.52 -7.15
N CYS A 108 -26.27 -9.24 -6.78
CA CYS A 108 -27.52 -8.50 -6.97
C CYS A 108 -27.91 -8.37 -8.45
N GLN A 109 -26.95 -8.06 -9.33
CA GLN A 109 -27.17 -7.97 -10.77
C GLN A 109 -27.57 -9.32 -11.36
N GLN A 110 -26.92 -10.41 -10.95
CA GLN A 110 -27.26 -11.76 -11.40
C GLN A 110 -28.69 -12.15 -11.00
N LEU A 111 -29.12 -11.80 -9.78
CA LEU A 111 -30.49 -12.03 -9.33
C LEU A 111 -31.51 -11.25 -10.18
N GLN A 112 -31.19 -10.02 -10.59
CA GLN A 112 -32.05 -9.23 -11.48
C GLN A 112 -32.12 -9.83 -12.88
N ILE A 113 -30.98 -10.26 -13.44
CA ILE A 113 -30.90 -10.94 -14.75
C ILE A 113 -31.77 -12.20 -14.74
N ASN A 114 -31.66 -13.03 -13.70
CA ASN A 114 -32.46 -14.26 -13.57
C ASN A 114 -33.97 -13.95 -13.49
N LYS A 115 -34.37 -12.89 -12.77
CA LYS A 115 -35.77 -12.45 -12.70
C LYS A 115 -36.29 -11.99 -14.06
N LEU A 116 -35.49 -11.23 -14.82
CA LEU A 116 -35.87 -10.75 -16.16
C LEU A 116 -35.98 -11.92 -17.15
N ALA A 117 -35.02 -12.85 -17.15
CA ALA A 117 -35.04 -14.04 -17.98
C ALA A 117 -36.29 -14.90 -17.73
N ASN A 118 -36.67 -15.08 -16.46
CA ASN A 118 -37.88 -15.82 -16.10
C ASN A 118 -39.17 -15.11 -16.55
N LYS A 119 -39.21 -13.78 -16.55
CA LYS A 119 -40.37 -13.03 -17.08
C LYS A 119 -40.49 -13.17 -18.60
N LEU A 120 -39.37 -13.15 -19.32
CA LEU A 120 -39.34 -13.33 -20.77
C LEU A 120 -39.79 -14.75 -21.18
N ARG A 121 -39.40 -15.79 -20.42
CA ARG A 121 -39.79 -17.17 -20.70
C ARG A 121 -41.27 -17.48 -20.45
N LYS A 122 -41.97 -16.63 -19.69
CA LYS A 122 -43.40 -16.76 -19.38
C LYS A 122 -44.32 -15.98 -20.32
N ARG A 123 -43.75 -15.24 -21.28
CA ARG A 123 -44.47 -14.60 -22.40
C ARG A 123 -44.36 -15.47 -23.64
#